data_AF-A0A2V9R9G8-F1
#
_entry.id   AF-A0A2V9R9G8-F1
#
_cell.length_a   1.000
_cell.length_b   1.000
_cell.length_c   1.000
_cell.angle_alpha   90.00
_cell.angle_beta   90.00
_cell.angle_gamma   90.00
#
_symmetry.space_group_name_H-M   'P 1'
#
loop_
_entity.id
_entity.type
_entity.pdbx_description
1 polymer ?
#
loop_
_entity_poly.entity_id
_entity_poly.type
_entity_poly.pdbx_seq_one_letter_code
_entity_poly.pdbx_strand_id
1 'polypeptide(L)'
;MATQAKKVSMNFSTMSQVDVPQGRNGKHKDIVTKILSDLDQLQKGIALKIPLAELADGKENVRSALNRATRKSGRRVATATDATFLYVWNEG
;
A
#
# COMPACT_ATOMS: atom_id res chain seq x y z
N MET A 1 -45.17 16.78 -22.70
CA MET A 1 -44.19 16.13 -23.58
C MET A 1 -43.19 15.40 -22.70
N ALA A 2 -43.12 14.07 -22.76
CA ALA A 2 -42.22 13.27 -21.91
C ALA A 2 -41.16 12.62 -22.80
N THR A 3 -39.90 13.02 -22.61
CA THR A 3 -38.73 12.51 -23.32
C THR A 3 -38.43 11.09 -22.87
N GLN A 4 -38.73 10.08 -23.71
CA GLN A 4 -38.24 8.72 -23.52
C GLN A 4 -36.72 8.70 -23.72
N ALA A 5 -35.96 8.55 -22.64
CA ALA A 5 -34.55 8.25 -22.72
C ALA A 5 -34.38 6.82 -23.27
N LYS A 6 -33.79 6.71 -24.47
CA LYS A 6 -33.35 5.42 -25.06
C LYS A 6 -32.43 4.72 -24.07
N LYS A 7 -32.88 3.61 -23.49
CA LYS A 7 -32.04 2.69 -22.70
C LYS A 7 -31.00 2.07 -23.64
N VAL A 8 -29.77 2.53 -23.54
CA VAL A 8 -28.61 1.86 -24.15
C VAL A 8 -28.50 0.48 -23.51
N SER A 9 -28.68 -0.57 -24.31
CA SER A 9 -28.47 -1.95 -23.87
C SER A 9 -27.00 -2.17 -23.59
N MET A 10 -26.62 -2.22 -22.32
CA MET A 10 -25.26 -2.55 -21.91
C MET A 10 -25.05 -4.06 -22.02
N ASN A 11 -23.94 -4.49 -22.62
CA ASN A 11 -23.59 -5.91 -22.76
C ASN A 11 -23.24 -6.60 -21.42
N PHE A 12 -23.14 -5.83 -20.33
CA PHE A 12 -22.68 -6.28 -19.03
C PHE A 12 -23.56 -5.67 -17.93
N SER A 13 -23.76 -6.44 -16.85
CA SER A 13 -24.55 -6.01 -15.70
C SER A 13 -23.89 -4.83 -14.99
N THR A 14 -24.69 -3.82 -14.66
CA THR A 14 -24.27 -2.67 -13.86
C THR A 14 -24.52 -2.95 -12.38
N MET A 15 -23.57 -2.53 -11.53
CA MET A 15 -23.73 -2.53 -10.07
C MET A 15 -23.65 -1.10 -9.55
N SER A 16 -24.27 -0.84 -8.40
CA SER A 16 -24.24 0.48 -7.77
C SER A 16 -22.81 0.84 -7.36
N GLN A 17 -22.37 2.07 -7.63
CA GLN A 17 -21.02 2.53 -7.31
C GLN A 17 -20.67 2.41 -5.82
N VAL A 18 -21.67 2.53 -4.93
CA VAL A 18 -21.51 2.35 -3.48
C VAL A 18 -21.30 0.90 -3.06
N ASP A 19 -21.74 -0.05 -3.90
CA ASP A 19 -21.59 -1.49 -3.72
C ASP A 19 -20.31 -2.01 -4.38
N VAL A 20 -19.68 -1.20 -5.25
CA VAL A 20 -18.37 -1.53 -5.84
C VAL A 20 -17.41 -1.68 -4.67
N PRO A 21 -16.78 -2.86 -4.47
CA PRO A 21 -15.77 -3.01 -3.45
C PRO A 21 -14.59 -2.09 -3.79
N GLN A 22 -14.62 -0.88 -3.25
CA GLN A 22 -13.52 0.10 -3.28
C GLN A 22 -12.32 -0.40 -2.43
N GLY A 23 -12.48 -1.55 -1.77
CA GLY A 23 -11.54 -2.16 -0.86
C GLY A 23 -10.45 -2.97 -1.53
N ARG A 24 -9.56 -2.33 -2.30
CA ARG A 24 -8.15 -2.77 -2.31
C ARG A 24 -7.36 -2.17 -1.12
N ASN A 25 -8.08 -1.79 -0.07
CA ASN A 25 -7.58 -1.02 1.07
C ASN A 25 -7.45 -1.86 2.35
N GLY A 26 -7.70 -3.18 2.30
CA GLY A 26 -8.03 -3.96 3.50
C GLY A 26 -6.89 -4.63 4.28
N LYS A 27 -5.75 -4.93 3.66
CA LYS A 27 -4.59 -5.55 4.36
C LYS A 27 -3.26 -4.90 3.99
N HIS A 28 -3.12 -4.54 2.71
CA HIS A 28 -1.89 -3.92 2.20
C HIS A 28 -1.56 -2.59 2.85
N LYS A 29 -2.56 -1.71 2.98
CA LYS A 29 -2.34 -0.42 3.62
C LYS A 29 -2.06 -0.59 5.12
N ASP A 30 -2.68 -1.56 5.78
CA ASP A 30 -2.51 -1.81 7.22
C ASP A 30 -1.07 -2.24 7.54
N ILE A 31 -0.54 -3.23 6.82
CA ILE A 31 0.83 -3.72 7.08
C ILE A 31 1.89 -2.67 6.78
N VAL A 32 1.74 -1.92 5.67
CA VAL A 32 2.64 -0.81 5.34
C VAL A 32 2.54 0.29 6.38
N THR A 33 1.33 0.66 6.82
CA THR A 33 1.15 1.71 7.82
C THR A 33 1.75 1.30 9.15
N LYS A 34 1.58 0.03 9.57
CA LYS A 34 2.23 -0.52 10.76
C LYS A 34 3.75 -0.46 10.66
N ILE A 35 4.34 -0.96 9.57
CA ILE A 35 5.79 -0.90 9.35
C ILE A 35 6.30 0.54 9.44
N LEU A 36 5.56 1.50 8.91
CA LEU A 36 5.92 2.92 8.99
C LEU A 36 5.79 3.51 10.39
N SER A 37 4.75 3.13 11.14
CA SER A 37 4.59 3.53 12.54
C SER A 37 5.66 2.93 13.45
N ASP A 38 6.07 1.69 13.21
CA ASP A 38 7.22 1.07 13.86
C ASP A 38 8.52 1.79 13.48
N LEU A 39 8.68 2.13 12.20
CA LEU A 39 9.85 2.85 11.71
C LEU A 39 9.95 4.29 12.26
N ASP A 40 8.83 4.92 12.60
CA ASP A 40 8.78 6.23 13.26
C ASP A 40 9.26 6.16 14.73
N GLN A 41 8.94 5.05 15.41
CA GLN A 41 9.40 4.79 16.78
C GLN A 41 10.82 4.20 16.84
N LEU A 42 11.35 3.76 15.71
CA LEU A 42 12.65 3.11 15.63
C LEU A 42 13.78 4.12 15.86
N GLN A 43 14.68 3.77 16.78
CA GLN A 43 15.87 4.56 17.07
C GLN A 43 16.84 4.58 15.87
N LYS A 44 17.61 5.67 15.73
CA LYS A 44 18.63 5.80 14.69
C LYS A 44 19.65 4.66 14.82
N GLY A 45 19.96 3.99 13.71
CA GLY A 45 20.90 2.86 13.66
C GLY A 45 20.27 1.47 13.86
N ILE A 46 18.95 1.38 13.98
CA ILE A 46 18.21 0.10 14.04
C ILE A 46 17.53 -0.16 12.69
N ALA A 47 17.45 -1.43 12.30
CA ALA A 47 16.73 -1.86 11.10
C ALA A 47 15.56 -2.79 11.45
N LEU A 48 14.41 -2.55 10.81
CA LEU A 48 13.25 -3.43 10.81
C LEU A 48 13.50 -4.59 9.85
N LYS A 49 13.41 -5.81 10.38
CA LYS A 49 13.48 -7.05 9.61
C LYS A 49 12.06 -7.57 9.36
N ILE A 50 11.63 -7.52 8.11
CA ILE A 50 10.27 -7.90 7.70
C ILE A 50 10.35 -9.14 6.79
N PRO A 51 9.70 -10.26 7.12
CA PRO A 51 9.64 -11.42 6.24
C PRO A 51 8.88 -11.10 4.95
N LEU A 52 9.44 -11.42 3.79
CA LEU A 52 8.76 -11.25 2.50
C LEU A 52 7.48 -12.10 2.40
N ALA A 53 7.40 -13.20 3.16
CA ALA A 53 6.21 -14.04 3.25
C ALA A 53 4.99 -13.29 3.83
N GLU A 54 5.22 -12.29 4.68
CA GLU A 54 4.16 -11.43 5.23
C GLU A 54 3.73 -10.35 4.21
N LEU A 55 4.58 -10.09 3.21
CA LEU A 55 4.39 -9.08 2.18
C LEU A 55 3.75 -9.70 0.95
N ALA A 56 2.44 -9.98 1.04
CA ALA A 56 1.67 -10.72 0.04
C ALA A 56 1.70 -10.11 -1.40
N ASP A 57 1.92 -8.80 -1.57
CA ASP A 57 2.01 -8.17 -2.91
C ASP A 57 3.48 -7.95 -3.39
N GLY A 58 4.46 -8.57 -2.72
CA GLY A 58 5.85 -8.57 -3.16
C GLY A 58 6.65 -7.30 -2.83
N LYS A 59 7.98 -7.46 -2.85
CA LYS A 59 8.98 -6.46 -2.40
C LYS A 59 8.85 -5.08 -3.06
N GLU A 60 8.41 -5.03 -4.32
CA GLU A 60 8.35 -3.80 -5.12
C GLU A 60 7.26 -2.85 -4.63
N ASN A 61 6.10 -3.40 -4.25
CA ASN A 61 4.99 -2.64 -3.71
C ASN A 61 5.33 -2.06 -2.33
N VAL A 62 6.05 -2.83 -1.52
CA VAL A 62 6.50 -2.39 -0.19
C VAL A 62 7.54 -1.29 -0.28
N ARG A 63 8.53 -1.43 -1.19
CA ARG A 63 9.49 -0.35 -1.50
C ARG A 63 8.77 0.92 -1.95
N SER A 64 7.79 0.79 -2.85
CA SER A 64 7.03 1.93 -3.36
C SER A 64 6.25 2.63 -2.24
N ALA A 65 5.64 1.86 -1.34
CA ALA A 65 4.87 2.40 -0.23
C ALA A 65 5.76 3.07 0.84
N LEU A 66 6.91 2.46 1.14
CA LEU A 66 7.95 3.06 1.99
C LEU A 66 8.45 4.38 1.41
N ASN A 67 8.87 4.39 0.14
CA ASN A 67 9.36 5.59 -0.53
C ASN A 67 8.31 6.73 -0.56
N ARG A 68 7.02 6.40 -0.73
CA ARG A 68 5.94 7.39 -0.66
C ARG A 68 5.79 7.97 0.75
N ALA A 69 5.81 7.13 1.77
CA ALA A 69 5.61 7.56 3.14
C ALA A 69 6.78 8.39 3.67
N THR A 70 8.01 8.05 3.28
CA THR A 70 9.21 8.74 3.77
C THR A 70 9.38 10.10 3.11
N ARG A 71 8.99 10.21 1.83
CA ARG A 71 8.79 11.51 1.17
C ARG A 71 7.75 12.36 1.87
N LYS A 72 6.64 11.77 2.32
CA LYS A 72 5.59 12.50 3.05
C LYS A 72 6.08 13.01 4.41
N SER A 73 6.95 12.26 5.09
CA SER A 73 7.54 12.65 6.37
C SER A 73 8.84 13.45 6.25
N GLY A 74 9.34 13.70 5.02
CA GLY A 74 10.61 14.39 4.79
C GLY A 74 11.86 13.64 5.27
N ARG A 75 11.76 12.32 5.45
CA ARG A 75 12.85 11.47 6.00
C ARG A 75 13.51 10.68 4.88
N ARG A 76 14.80 10.41 5.03
CA ARG A 76 15.51 9.45 4.19
C ARG A 76 15.46 8.09 4.88
N VAL A 77 15.09 7.07 4.12
CA VAL A 77 15.16 5.68 4.58
C VAL A 77 15.98 4.91 3.58
N ALA A 78 16.69 3.92 4.10
CA ALA A 78 17.35 2.93 3.31
C ALA A 78 16.60 1.60 3.42
N THR A 79 16.58 0.87 2.31
CA THR A 79 15.95 -0.45 2.21
C THR A 79 16.95 -1.42 1.61
N ALA A 80 17.14 -2.56 2.24
CA ALA A 80 17.84 -3.71 1.66
C ALA A 80 16.88 -4.90 1.57
N THR A 81 17.08 -5.80 0.61
CA THR A 81 16.21 -6.97 0.44
C THR A 81 17.06 -8.17 0.06
N ASP A 82 16.77 -9.29 0.72
CA ASP A 82 17.37 -10.60 0.45
C ASP A 82 16.31 -11.53 -0.15
N ALA A 83 16.64 -12.82 -0.27
CA ALA A 83 15.71 -13.83 -0.78
C ALA A 83 14.44 -14.00 0.08
N THR A 84 14.53 -13.69 1.38
CA THR A 84 13.47 -14.02 2.37
C THR A 84 13.02 -12.82 3.21
N PHE A 85 13.85 -11.78 3.34
CA PHE A 85 13.61 -10.67 4.24
C PHE A 85 13.83 -9.31 3.57
N LEU A 86 13.04 -8.32 3.98
CA LEU A 86 13.21 -6.91 3.69
C LEU A 86 13.72 -6.22 4.96
N TYR A 87 14.82 -5.49 4.83
CA TYR A 87 15.42 -4.69 5.88
C TYR A 87 15.17 -3.22 5.60
N VAL A 88 14.70 -2.48 6.60
CA VAL A 88 14.34 -1.06 6.45
C VAL A 88 14.84 -0.28 7.66
N TRP A 89 15.53 0.83 7.44
CA TRP A 89 16.01 1.70 8.51
C TRP A 89 15.99 3.17 8.13
N ASN A 90 15.97 4.06 9.13
CA ASN A 90 16.11 5.49 8.94
C ASN A 90 17.56 5.82 8.57
N GLU A 91 17.76 6.41 7.39
CA GLU A 91 19.05 6.93 6.95
C GLU A 91 19.15 8.36 7.52
N GLY A 92 19.95 8.51 8.58
CA GLY A 92 20.06 9.73 9.38
C GLY A 92 20.94 10.78 8.76
#